data_AF-A0A0R2I9R9-F1
#
_entry.id   AF-A0A0R2I9R9-F1
#
_cell.length_a   1.000
_cell.length_b   1.000
_cell.length_c   1.000
_cell.angle_alpha   90.00
_cell.angle_beta   90.00
_cell.angle_gamma   90.00
#
_symmetry.space_group_name_H-M   'P 1'
#
loop_
_entity.id
_entity.type
_entity.pdbx_description
1 polymer ?
#
loop_
_entity_poly.entity_id
_entity_poly.type
_entity_poly.pdbx_seq_one_letter_code
_entity_poly.pdbx_strand_id
1 'polypeptide(L)'
;MKTKFCPNCGKEIDINALKCPNCGYVFNSSQTQMQQQFSPKQPRKSSKAFLYIIGCLLVLLIGLGGYALYNNQSPSNNQSQSSHASSNNNNNNNSESSSSSYRDNINWDSDKASSFDDQFQNWASKMHQSYTSGSTTFDGVSYPEDFSKKKFIINGNDATVSMAGSNKQTDYKVVEIRYDSDQGYLYLFAFQNGTPIVLFTESGNASDNSVSFKTTANRELRKLFSNFSAN
;
A
#
# COMPACT_ATOMS: atom_id res chain seq x y z
N MET A 1 26.90 9.36 12.42
CA MET A 1 26.34 8.28 13.26
C MET A 1 25.28 7.58 12.43
N LYS A 2 25.12 6.25 12.54
CA LYS A 2 24.04 5.55 11.84
C LYS A 2 22.74 5.78 12.60
N THR A 3 21.67 6.09 11.88
CA THR A 3 20.37 6.44 12.44
C THR A 3 19.26 5.60 11.83
N LYS A 4 18.12 5.54 12.51
CA LYS A 4 16.87 4.95 12.03
C LYS A 4 15.70 5.85 12.39
N PHE A 5 14.59 5.69 11.70
CA PHE A 5 13.36 6.36 12.09
C PHE A 5 12.51 5.49 13.00
N CYS A 6 11.93 6.09 14.05
CA CYS A 6 10.98 5.40 14.91
C CYS A 6 9.65 5.19 14.14
N PRO A 7 9.15 3.95 14.01
CA PRO A 7 7.91 3.69 13.26
C PRO A 7 6.70 4.31 13.96
N ASN A 8 6.73 4.44 15.29
CA ASN A 8 5.60 5.02 16.02
C ASN A 8 5.55 6.56 15.94
N CYS A 9 6.67 7.28 16.09
CA CYS A 9 6.65 8.76 16.20
C CYS A 9 7.27 9.51 15.03
N GLY A 10 7.92 8.81 14.11
CA GLY A 10 8.51 9.40 12.92
C GLY A 10 9.85 10.10 13.13
N LYS A 11 10.40 10.14 14.35
CA LYS A 11 11.66 10.83 14.62
C LYS A 11 12.87 9.95 14.33
N GLU A 12 13.90 10.58 13.79
CA GLU A 12 15.23 10.00 13.63
C GLU A 12 15.89 9.82 15.00
N ILE A 13 16.49 8.65 15.20
CA ILE A 13 17.14 8.23 16.45
C ILE A 13 18.37 7.36 16.12
N ASP A 14 19.19 7.05 17.13
CA ASP A 14 20.32 6.13 16.99
C ASP A 14 19.87 4.74 16.52
N ILE A 15 20.61 4.14 15.57
CA ILE A 15 20.32 2.81 15.02
C ILE A 15 20.25 1.73 16.11
N ASN A 16 21.04 1.87 17.18
CA ASN A 16 21.13 0.92 18.30
C ASN A 16 20.21 1.27 19.47
N ALA A 17 19.40 2.33 19.36
CA ALA A 17 18.43 2.67 20.40
C ALA A 17 17.43 1.52 20.58
N LEU A 18 17.39 0.95 21.79
CA LEU A 18 16.42 -0.07 22.20
C LEU A 18 15.05 0.54 22.54
N LYS A 19 15.02 1.83 22.88
CA LYS A 19 13.80 2.58 23.17
C LYS A 19 13.90 3.97 22.55
N CYS A 20 12.83 4.42 21.91
CA CYS A 20 12.76 5.76 21.34
C CYS A 20 12.68 6.79 22.48
N PRO A 21 13.65 7.72 22.60
CA PRO A 21 13.64 8.74 23.65
C PRO A 21 12.50 9.76 23.48
N ASN A 22 11.86 9.80 22.32
CA ASN A 22 10.82 10.78 22.02
C ASN A 22 9.40 10.30 22.30
N CYS A 23 9.12 9.00 22.18
CA CYS A 23 7.76 8.46 22.35
C CYS A 23 7.69 7.18 23.19
N GLY A 24 8.83 6.68 23.67
CA GLY A 24 8.89 5.47 24.50
C GLY A 24 8.69 4.15 23.76
N TYR A 25 8.55 4.16 22.43
CA TYR A 25 8.48 2.94 21.62
C TYR A 25 9.69 2.04 21.84
N VAL A 26 9.47 0.76 22.11
CA VAL A 26 10.53 -0.23 22.36
C VAL A 26 10.79 -1.01 21.08
N PHE A 27 12.04 -1.06 20.64
CA PHE A 27 12.46 -1.83 19.48
C PHE A 27 12.76 -3.26 19.94
N ASN A 28 11.98 -4.22 19.46
CA ASN A 28 12.30 -5.63 19.70
C ASN A 28 13.55 -6.00 18.90
N SER A 29 14.51 -6.65 19.56
CA SER A 29 15.86 -6.97 19.06
C SER A 29 15.90 -7.75 17.74
N SER A 30 14.76 -8.30 17.30
CA SER A 30 14.59 -9.04 16.05
C SER A 30 14.86 -8.21 14.79
N GLN A 31 14.65 -6.90 14.82
CA GLN A 31 14.86 -6.03 13.64
C GLN A 31 16.32 -5.54 13.49
N THR A 32 17.17 -5.69 14.52
CA THR A 32 18.53 -5.14 14.50
C THR A 32 19.55 -6.08 13.83
N GLN A 33 19.20 -7.34 13.56
CA GLN A 33 20.15 -8.32 13.03
C GLN A 33 20.26 -8.38 11.49
N MET A 34 19.42 -7.66 10.72
CA MET A 34 19.47 -7.69 9.25
C MET A 34 20.31 -6.58 8.59
N GLN A 35 20.89 -5.64 9.35
CA GLN A 35 21.72 -4.55 8.78
C GLN A 35 23.20 -4.56 9.20
N GLN A 36 23.71 -5.69 9.71
CA GLN A 36 25.15 -5.96 9.81
C GLN A 36 25.58 -7.16 8.96
N GLN A 37 25.30 -7.12 7.66
CA GLN A 37 26.09 -7.83 6.64
C GLN A 37 26.35 -6.91 5.43
N PHE A 38 27.10 -5.84 5.67
CA PHE A 38 27.94 -5.25 4.63
C PHE A 38 29.40 -5.65 4.92
N SER A 39 29.69 -6.92 4.67
CA SER A 39 31.04 -7.40 4.40
C SER A 39 31.25 -7.39 2.87
N PRO A 40 32.44 -7.03 2.36
CA PRO A 40 32.66 -6.83 0.92
C PRO A 40 32.42 -8.13 0.12
N LYS A 41 31.69 -7.98 -1.00
CA LYS A 41 31.37 -9.01 -1.99
C LYS A 41 32.53 -9.97 -2.26
N GLN A 42 32.31 -11.25 -2.03
CA GLN A 42 33.08 -12.31 -2.68
C GLN A 42 32.64 -12.42 -4.15
N PRO A 43 33.57 -12.55 -5.12
CA PRO A 43 33.23 -12.64 -6.53
C PRO A 43 32.53 -13.97 -6.83
N ARG A 44 31.29 -13.89 -7.32
CA ARG A 44 30.57 -15.03 -7.88
C ARG A 44 31.27 -15.48 -9.16
N LYS A 45 31.72 -16.73 -9.19
CA LYS A 45 32.26 -17.39 -10.39
C LYS A 45 31.14 -17.43 -11.44
N SER A 46 31.30 -16.67 -12.52
CA SER A 46 30.33 -16.58 -13.62
C SER A 46 30.26 -17.91 -14.37
N SER A 47 29.10 -18.55 -14.37
CA SER A 47 28.85 -19.68 -15.27
C SER A 47 28.50 -19.14 -16.65
N LYS A 48 29.26 -19.56 -17.67
CA LYS A 48 29.14 -19.12 -19.07
C LYS A 48 27.85 -19.61 -19.77
N ALA A 49 26.88 -20.14 -19.03
CA ALA A 49 25.64 -20.70 -19.59
C ALA A 49 24.66 -19.61 -20.05
N PHE A 50 24.73 -18.39 -19.50
CA PHE A 50 23.78 -17.32 -19.83
C PHE A 50 24.07 -16.60 -21.16
N LEU A 51 25.31 -16.69 -21.68
CA LEU A 51 25.67 -16.13 -22.99
C LEU A 51 25.12 -16.95 -24.17
N TYR A 52 24.94 -18.26 -24.00
CA TYR A 52 24.43 -19.13 -25.08
C TYR A 52 22.92 -18.96 -25.31
N ILE A 53 22.14 -18.62 -24.27
CA ILE A 53 20.67 -18.49 -24.38
C ILE A 53 20.28 -17.22 -25.16
N ILE A 54 20.99 -16.10 -24.94
CA ILE A 54 20.76 -14.84 -25.67
C ILE A 54 21.20 -14.97 -27.14
N GLY A 55 22.29 -15.70 -27.41
CA GLY A 55 22.74 -15.99 -28.77
C GLY A 55 21.74 -16.84 -29.57
N CYS A 56 21.16 -17.89 -28.97
CA CYS A 56 20.17 -18.72 -29.64
C CYS A 56 18.85 -17.99 -29.93
N LEU A 57 18.42 -17.08 -29.05
CA LEU A 57 17.20 -16.28 -29.26
C LEU A 57 17.32 -15.26 -30.41
N LEU A 58 18.50 -14.65 -30.58
CA LEU A 58 18.75 -13.73 -31.70
C LEU A 58 18.79 -14.45 -33.06
N VAL A 59 19.33 -15.66 -33.11
CA VAL A 59 19.37 -16.47 -34.35
C VAL A 59 17.97 -16.95 -34.75
N LEU A 60 17.11 -17.29 -33.78
CA LEU A 60 15.71 -17.68 -34.04
C LEU A 60 14.85 -16.51 -34.56
N LEU A 61 15.07 -15.29 -34.05
CA LEU A 61 14.33 -14.10 -34.51
C LEU A 61 14.72 -13.68 -35.93
N ILE A 62 15.99 -13.81 -36.31
CA ILE A 62 16.46 -13.51 -37.67
C ILE A 62 16.00 -14.58 -38.66
N GLY A 63 15.97 -15.86 -38.25
CA GLY A 63 15.49 -16.98 -39.08
C GLY A 63 13.99 -16.92 -39.38
N LEU A 64 13.15 -16.54 -38.40
CA LEU A 64 11.70 -16.40 -38.60
C LEU A 64 11.31 -15.08 -39.29
N GLY A 65 12.00 -13.98 -38.98
CA GLY A 65 11.76 -12.67 -39.61
C GLY A 65 12.16 -12.63 -41.09
N GLY A 66 13.23 -13.33 -41.48
CA GLY A 66 13.67 -13.42 -42.87
C GLY A 66 12.73 -14.20 -43.79
N TYR A 67 11.99 -15.18 -43.25
CA TYR A 67 11.04 -15.98 -44.02
C TYR A 67 9.73 -15.21 -44.34
N ALA A 68 9.30 -14.33 -43.42
CA ALA A 68 8.06 -13.57 -43.59
C ALA A 68 8.16 -12.42 -44.62
N LEU A 69 9.37 -11.95 -44.95
CA LEU A 69 9.58 -10.89 -45.96
C LEU A 69 9.87 -11.43 -47.38
N TYR A 70 9.96 -12.75 -47.55
CA TYR A 70 10.31 -13.35 -48.85
C TYR A 70 9.10 -13.72 -49.73
N ASN A 71 7.86 -13.67 -49.22
CA ASN A 71 6.67 -13.91 -50.04
C ASN A 71 5.68 -12.72 -50.05
N ASN A 72 5.48 -12.19 -51.26
CA ASN A 72 4.32 -11.44 -51.79
C ASN A 72 4.22 -9.92 -51.58
N GLN A 73 4.84 -9.19 -52.52
CA GLN A 73 4.21 -8.49 -53.66
C GLN A 73 2.72 -8.05 -53.55
N SER A 74 2.53 -6.73 -53.32
CA SER A 74 1.60 -5.68 -53.85
C SER A 74 0.26 -6.02 -54.56
N PRO A 75 -0.74 -5.08 -54.72
CA PRO A 75 -0.67 -3.61 -54.57
C PRO A 75 -1.86 -2.91 -53.85
N SER A 76 -1.65 -1.61 -53.63
CA SER A 76 -2.50 -0.57 -53.04
C SER A 76 -3.77 -0.22 -53.84
N ASN A 77 -4.81 0.26 -53.16
CA ASN A 77 -5.83 1.13 -53.76
C ASN A 77 -6.29 2.22 -52.79
N ASN A 78 -6.40 3.45 -53.30
CA ASN A 78 -6.81 4.68 -52.60
C ASN A 78 -8.33 4.72 -52.37
N GLN A 79 -8.81 5.30 -51.26
CA GLN A 79 -9.80 6.39 -51.31
C GLN A 79 -10.10 7.03 -49.94
N SER A 80 -10.28 8.35 -50.02
CA SER A 80 -10.63 9.39 -49.06
C SER A 80 -11.99 9.20 -48.35
N GLN A 81 -12.17 9.76 -47.15
CA GLN A 81 -13.09 10.90 -46.87
C GLN A 81 -13.36 11.17 -45.37
N SER A 82 -13.07 12.41 -44.97
CA SER A 82 -13.86 13.36 -44.13
C SER A 82 -14.96 12.87 -43.15
N SER A 83 -14.71 13.14 -41.86
CA SER A 83 -15.49 13.93 -40.88
C SER A 83 -17.04 13.93 -40.82
N HIS A 84 -17.51 13.73 -39.56
CA HIS A 84 -18.71 14.23 -38.87
C HIS A 84 -20.08 13.59 -39.12
N ALA A 85 -20.67 12.99 -38.08
CA ALA A 85 -21.96 13.41 -37.48
C ALA A 85 -22.31 12.57 -36.23
N SER A 86 -22.75 13.25 -35.19
CA SER A 86 -23.27 12.73 -33.92
C SER A 86 -24.64 12.05 -34.05
N SER A 87 -24.93 11.06 -33.20
CA SER A 87 -26.13 11.00 -32.31
C SER A 87 -26.33 9.63 -31.66
N ASN A 88 -26.61 9.66 -30.35
CA ASN A 88 -27.53 8.82 -29.54
C ASN A 88 -27.62 7.29 -29.81
N ASN A 89 -27.68 6.38 -28.82
CA ASN A 89 -28.39 6.49 -27.55
C ASN A 89 -28.09 5.28 -26.63
N ASN A 90 -28.36 5.48 -25.34
CA ASN A 90 -28.81 4.51 -24.31
C ASN A 90 -27.82 3.57 -23.60
N ASN A 91 -27.47 4.02 -22.38
CA ASN A 91 -27.90 3.47 -21.08
C ASN A 91 -27.74 1.96 -20.83
N ASN A 92 -26.95 1.65 -19.80
CA ASN A 92 -27.51 0.94 -18.65
C ASN A 92 -26.87 1.41 -17.35
N ASN A 93 -27.72 2.00 -16.51
CA ASN A 93 -27.46 2.27 -15.10
C ASN A 93 -27.33 0.95 -14.36
N ASN A 94 -26.38 0.86 -13.43
CA ASN A 94 -26.65 0.17 -12.17
C ASN A 94 -26.40 1.14 -11.02
N SER A 95 -27.35 2.06 -10.86
CA SER A 95 -27.62 2.68 -9.57
C SER A 95 -28.49 1.70 -8.79
N GLU A 96 -27.87 0.93 -7.92
CA GLU A 96 -28.59 0.05 -7.02
C GLU A 96 -29.00 0.85 -5.78
N SER A 97 -30.32 0.94 -5.62
CA SER A 97 -31.02 1.78 -4.68
C SER A 97 -31.05 1.16 -3.28
N SER A 98 -30.66 1.98 -2.30
CA SER A 98 -31.35 2.14 -1.01
C SER A 98 -31.67 0.88 -0.19
N SER A 99 -30.75 0.53 0.70
CA SER A 99 -31.12 0.07 2.05
C SER A 99 -30.73 1.16 3.06
N SER A 100 -31.65 1.43 3.99
CA SER A 100 -31.68 2.54 4.95
C SER A 100 -30.33 2.87 5.61
N SER A 101 -30.02 4.16 5.51
CA SER A 101 -28.74 4.83 5.72
C SER A 101 -28.33 5.04 7.18
N TYR A 102 -27.12 4.59 7.51
CA TYR A 102 -26.22 5.36 8.36
C TYR A 102 -25.13 5.92 7.43
N ARG A 103 -25.31 7.17 6.97
CA ARG A 103 -24.31 7.87 6.18
C ARG A 103 -23.35 8.55 7.14
N ASP A 104 -22.26 7.86 7.46
CA ASP A 104 -21.08 8.53 7.98
C ASP A 104 -20.71 9.66 7.00
N ASN A 105 -20.66 10.90 7.47
CA ASN A 105 -20.20 12.05 6.68
C ASN A 105 -18.66 12.00 6.55
N ILE A 106 -18.16 10.92 5.95
CA ILE A 106 -16.74 10.71 5.67
C ILE A 106 -16.46 11.35 4.31
N ASN A 107 -15.73 12.45 4.34
CA ASN A 107 -15.34 13.19 3.15
C ASN A 107 -14.01 12.65 2.60
N TRP A 108 -14.06 11.42 2.07
CA TRP A 108 -12.92 10.71 1.49
C TRP A 108 -13.35 10.03 0.18
N ASP A 109 -12.86 10.54 -0.94
CA ASP A 109 -13.16 10.06 -2.30
C ASP A 109 -11.89 9.58 -3.03
N SER A 110 -12.03 9.16 -4.28
CA SER A 110 -10.94 8.65 -5.11
C SER A 110 -9.85 9.70 -5.42
N ASP A 111 -10.23 10.98 -5.53
CA ASP A 111 -9.31 12.05 -5.88
C ASP A 111 -8.43 12.42 -4.68
N LYS A 112 -9.04 12.44 -3.49
CA LYS A 112 -8.34 12.55 -2.20
C LYS A 112 -7.44 11.35 -1.94
N ALA A 113 -7.92 10.13 -2.21
CA ALA A 113 -7.11 8.93 -2.05
C ALA A 113 -5.87 8.96 -2.95
N SER A 114 -6.02 9.36 -4.23
CA SER A 114 -4.90 9.47 -5.17
C SER A 114 -3.90 10.55 -4.75
N SER A 115 -4.39 11.74 -4.38
CA SER A 115 -3.53 12.85 -3.93
C SER A 115 -2.80 12.53 -2.61
N PHE A 116 -3.46 11.77 -1.73
CA PHE A 116 -2.86 11.26 -0.50
C PHE A 116 -1.75 10.25 -0.81
N ASP A 117 -1.94 9.36 -1.80
CA ASP A 117 -0.95 8.33 -2.17
C ASP A 117 0.41 8.95 -2.50
N ASP A 118 0.43 9.97 -3.38
CA ASP A 118 1.66 10.66 -3.78
C ASP A 118 2.41 11.25 -2.57
N GLN A 119 1.70 11.92 -1.67
CA GLN A 119 2.31 12.52 -0.48
C GLN A 119 2.71 11.48 0.56
N PHE A 120 1.96 10.38 0.67
CA PHE A 120 2.28 9.27 1.55
C PHE A 120 3.55 8.54 1.09
N GLN A 121 3.72 8.30 -0.21
CA GLN A 121 4.94 7.68 -0.75
C GLN A 121 6.17 8.57 -0.56
N ASN A 122 6.02 9.89 -0.69
CA ASN A 122 7.09 10.84 -0.36
C ASN A 122 7.47 10.79 1.12
N TRP A 123 6.48 10.73 2.01
CA TRP A 123 6.72 10.53 3.44
C TRP A 123 7.40 9.18 3.72
N ALA A 124 6.91 8.08 3.16
CA ALA A 124 7.47 6.75 3.35
C ALA A 124 8.93 6.68 2.90
N SER A 125 9.25 7.29 1.75
CA SER A 125 10.61 7.38 1.22
C SER A 125 11.56 8.12 2.16
N LYS A 126 11.12 9.24 2.75
CA LYS A 126 11.89 9.99 3.78
C LYS A 126 12.17 9.12 5.01
N MET A 127 11.24 8.22 5.34
CA MET A 127 11.36 7.30 6.48
C MET A 127 12.16 6.03 6.16
N HIS A 128 12.60 5.86 4.91
CA HIS A 128 13.20 4.61 4.39
C HIS A 128 12.26 3.40 4.56
N GLN A 129 10.98 3.59 4.29
CA GLN A 129 9.91 2.59 4.36
C GLN A 129 9.24 2.45 2.99
N SER A 130 8.67 1.27 2.71
CA SER A 130 8.05 0.96 1.43
C SER A 130 6.71 0.26 1.63
N TYR A 131 5.63 1.03 1.54
CA TYR A 131 4.28 0.56 1.84
C TYR A 131 3.49 0.20 0.57
N THR A 132 2.74 -0.90 0.65
CA THR A 132 1.69 -1.28 -0.31
C THR A 132 0.31 -0.87 0.22
N SER A 133 -0.58 -0.46 -0.67
CA SER A 133 -1.99 -0.15 -0.38
C SER A 133 -2.90 -1.35 -0.64
N GLY A 134 -3.94 -1.49 0.18
CA GLY A 134 -5.05 -2.41 -0.06
C GLY A 134 -5.13 -3.59 0.89
N SER A 135 -5.98 -4.56 0.53
CA SER A 135 -6.22 -5.76 1.33
C SER A 135 -4.96 -6.60 1.48
N THR A 136 -4.77 -7.20 2.66
CA THR A 136 -3.57 -7.98 2.98
C THR A 136 -3.83 -8.96 4.11
N THR A 137 -2.99 -9.98 4.24
CA THR A 137 -2.87 -10.77 5.47
C THR A 137 -1.60 -10.35 6.19
N PHE A 138 -1.74 -9.80 7.38
CA PHE A 138 -0.64 -9.33 8.20
C PHE A 138 -0.71 -9.96 9.58
N ASP A 139 0.37 -10.63 9.99
CA ASP A 139 0.48 -11.32 11.29
C ASP A 139 -0.68 -12.30 11.55
N GLY A 140 -1.10 -13.03 10.50
CA GLY A 140 -2.20 -14.01 10.56
C GLY A 140 -3.61 -13.41 10.62
N VAL A 141 -3.76 -12.10 10.43
CA VAL A 141 -5.04 -11.39 10.35
C VAL A 141 -5.29 -10.90 8.94
N SER A 142 -6.46 -11.17 8.37
CA SER A 142 -6.84 -10.68 7.04
C SER A 142 -7.55 -9.33 7.14
N TYR A 143 -7.00 -8.32 6.47
CA TYR A 143 -7.51 -6.96 6.43
C TYR A 143 -8.10 -6.68 5.05
N PRO A 144 -9.37 -6.24 4.94
CA PRO A 144 -10.33 -5.94 6.01
C PRO A 144 -11.20 -7.12 6.48
N GLU A 145 -11.04 -8.33 5.93
CA GLU A 145 -12.00 -9.43 6.06
C GLU A 145 -12.25 -9.87 7.52
N ASP A 146 -11.27 -9.68 8.40
CA ASP A 146 -11.34 -10.06 9.81
C ASP A 146 -11.73 -8.91 10.74
N PHE A 147 -12.05 -7.72 10.22
CA PHE A 147 -12.56 -6.60 11.02
C PHE A 147 -13.76 -6.96 11.90
N SER A 148 -14.64 -7.85 11.43
CA SER A 148 -15.78 -8.33 12.22
C SER A 148 -15.56 -9.69 12.89
N LYS A 149 -14.39 -10.31 12.70
CA LYS A 149 -14.11 -11.67 13.21
C LYS A 149 -13.11 -11.66 14.36
N LYS A 150 -12.13 -10.75 14.34
CA LYS A 150 -11.12 -10.62 15.40
C LYS A 150 -11.51 -9.51 16.36
N LYS A 151 -11.01 -9.61 17.59
CA LYS A 151 -11.09 -8.55 18.57
C LYS A 151 -10.02 -7.48 18.29
N PHE A 152 -10.44 -6.24 18.03
CA PHE A 152 -9.52 -5.11 17.90
C PHE A 152 -9.32 -4.44 19.25
N ILE A 153 -8.05 -4.26 19.64
CA ILE A 153 -7.67 -3.55 20.87
C ILE A 153 -6.94 -2.28 20.43
N ILE A 154 -7.60 -1.13 20.51
CA ILE A 154 -7.04 0.16 20.09
C ILE A 154 -6.72 0.99 21.32
N ASN A 155 -5.44 1.37 21.48
CA ASN A 155 -4.93 2.08 22.66
C ASN A 155 -5.26 1.36 23.99
N GLY A 156 -5.26 0.03 23.97
CA GLY A 156 -5.53 -0.81 25.15
C GLY A 156 -7.01 -1.06 25.44
N ASN A 157 -7.94 -0.51 24.66
CA ASN A 157 -9.38 -0.72 24.84
C ASN A 157 -9.97 -1.50 23.67
N ASP A 158 -10.99 -2.31 23.96
CA ASP A 158 -11.78 -2.99 22.95
C ASP A 158 -12.42 -1.96 22.00
N ALA A 159 -12.37 -2.27 20.71
CA ALA A 159 -12.89 -1.39 19.66
C ALA A 159 -13.50 -2.21 18.52
N THR A 160 -14.48 -1.61 17.87
CA THR A 160 -15.11 -2.12 16.66
C THR A 160 -14.59 -1.37 15.44
N VAL A 161 -14.28 -2.11 14.37
CA VAL A 161 -13.68 -1.57 13.14
C VAL A 161 -14.49 -2.05 11.94
N SER A 162 -14.62 -1.20 10.92
CA SER A 162 -15.12 -1.58 9.61
C SER A 162 -14.52 -0.70 8.52
N MET A 163 -14.62 -1.11 7.26
CA MET A 163 -14.38 -0.18 6.15
C MET A 163 -15.44 0.93 6.15
N ALA A 164 -15.05 2.13 5.70
CA ALA A 164 -15.96 3.19 5.33
C ALA A 164 -16.91 2.71 4.22
N GLY A 165 -18.15 3.17 4.24
CA GLY A 165 -19.23 2.68 3.36
C GLY A 165 -19.96 1.43 3.88
N SER A 166 -19.47 0.77 4.94
CA SER A 166 -20.23 -0.27 5.63
C SER A 166 -21.45 0.33 6.35
N ASN A 167 -22.58 -0.37 6.30
CA ASN A 167 -23.81 -0.04 7.04
C ASN A 167 -23.73 -0.29 8.56
N LYS A 168 -22.63 -0.84 9.06
CA LYS A 168 -22.43 -1.11 10.49
C LYS A 168 -22.02 0.17 11.23
N GLN A 169 -22.57 0.40 12.41
CA GLN A 169 -22.04 1.43 13.32
C GLN A 169 -20.85 0.83 14.08
N THR A 170 -19.67 1.41 13.90
CA THR A 170 -18.41 0.96 14.52
C THR A 170 -17.61 2.16 15.00
N ASP A 171 -16.70 1.94 15.96
CA ASP A 171 -15.88 2.99 16.55
C ASP A 171 -14.92 3.62 15.52
N TYR A 172 -14.43 2.81 14.58
CA TYR A 172 -13.47 3.22 13.55
C TYR A 172 -13.90 2.80 12.15
N LYS A 173 -13.92 3.78 11.24
CA LYS A 173 -14.23 3.63 9.81
C LYS A 173 -12.98 3.78 8.96
N VAL A 174 -12.41 2.66 8.52
CA VAL A 174 -11.17 2.60 7.75
C VAL A 174 -11.43 2.98 6.30
N VAL A 175 -10.65 3.91 5.77
CA VAL A 175 -10.71 4.34 4.37
C VAL A 175 -9.53 3.83 3.54
N GLU A 176 -8.40 3.50 4.19
CA GLU A 176 -7.18 3.09 3.52
C GLU A 176 -6.33 2.21 4.45
N ILE A 177 -5.69 1.18 3.87
CA ILE A 177 -4.83 0.21 4.57
C ILE A 177 -3.47 0.25 3.91
N ARG A 178 -2.41 0.50 4.68
CA ARG A 178 -1.02 0.54 4.18
C ARG A 178 -0.14 -0.42 4.97
N TYR A 179 0.59 -1.29 4.30
CA TYR A 179 1.45 -2.26 4.97
C TYR A 179 2.85 -2.33 4.34
N ASP A 180 3.87 -2.52 5.17
CA ASP A 180 5.26 -2.77 4.78
C ASP A 180 5.63 -4.13 5.37
N SER A 181 5.60 -5.17 4.52
CA SER A 181 5.84 -6.55 4.93
C SER A 181 7.29 -6.79 5.35
N ASP A 182 8.24 -6.06 4.77
CA ASP A 182 9.67 -6.22 5.07
C ASP A 182 10.00 -5.70 6.47
N GLN A 183 9.39 -4.57 6.84
CA GLN A 183 9.57 -3.97 8.16
C GLN A 183 8.57 -4.48 9.21
N GLY A 184 7.52 -5.18 8.79
CA GLY A 184 6.47 -5.67 9.68
C GLY A 184 5.63 -4.54 10.26
N TYR A 185 5.20 -3.59 9.43
CA TYR A 185 4.38 -2.44 9.84
C TYR A 185 3.06 -2.39 9.07
N LEU A 186 1.98 -2.01 9.76
CA LEU A 186 0.68 -1.78 9.13
C LEU A 186 0.01 -0.54 9.73
N TYR A 187 -0.50 0.33 8.85
CA TYR A 187 -1.31 1.48 9.18
C TYR A 187 -2.74 1.31 8.69
N LEU A 188 -3.70 1.73 9.52
CA LEU A 188 -5.08 1.96 9.13
C LEU A 188 -5.34 3.47 9.18
N PHE A 189 -5.75 4.03 8.06
CA PHE A 189 -6.25 5.41 7.99
C PHE A 189 -7.76 5.36 8.14
N ALA A 190 -8.27 5.99 9.19
CA ALA A 190 -9.65 5.80 9.61
C ALA A 190 -10.28 7.08 10.13
N PHE A 191 -11.59 7.07 10.28
CA PHE A 191 -12.34 8.09 10.98
C PHE A 191 -12.89 7.51 12.28
N GLN A 192 -12.67 8.21 13.39
CA GLN A 192 -13.33 7.95 14.66
C GLN A 192 -14.33 9.08 14.91
N ASN A 193 -15.63 8.77 14.87
CA ASN A 193 -16.70 9.77 14.99
C ASN A 193 -16.50 10.98 14.04
N GLY A 194 -16.13 10.72 12.79
CA GLY A 194 -15.86 11.75 11.79
C GLY A 194 -14.53 12.50 11.94
N THR A 195 -13.73 12.20 12.96
CA THR A 195 -12.37 12.77 13.13
C THR A 195 -11.32 11.87 12.48
N PRO A 196 -10.45 12.37 11.59
CA PRO A 196 -9.40 11.55 10.99
C PRO A 196 -8.38 11.09 12.04
N ILE A 197 -8.06 9.80 12.00
CA ILE A 197 -7.11 9.14 12.88
C ILE A 197 -6.26 8.14 12.10
N VAL A 198 -5.00 8.01 12.51
CA VAL A 198 -4.07 7.03 11.93
C VAL A 198 -3.70 6.03 13.01
N LEU A 199 -4.07 4.77 12.78
CA LEU A 199 -3.79 3.65 13.66
C LEU A 199 -2.59 2.88 13.13
N PHE A 200 -1.76 2.36 14.02
CA PHE A 200 -0.53 1.65 13.71
C PHE A 200 -0.45 0.34 14.49
N THR A 201 -0.04 -0.72 13.80
CA THR A 201 0.36 -2.00 14.37
C THR A 201 1.65 -2.50 13.72
N GLU A 202 2.24 -3.52 14.33
CA GLU A 202 3.46 -4.16 13.87
C GLU A 202 3.42 -5.65 14.18
N SER A 203 4.29 -6.44 13.54
CA SER A 203 4.34 -7.88 13.74
C SER A 203 4.57 -8.25 15.21
N GLY A 204 3.85 -9.26 15.69
CA GLY A 204 3.84 -9.69 17.09
C GLY A 204 2.77 -9.02 17.95
N ASN A 205 1.96 -8.11 17.39
CA ASN A 205 0.80 -7.53 18.08
C ASN A 205 -0.51 -8.25 17.79
N ALA A 206 -0.51 -9.26 16.91
CA ALA A 206 -1.63 -10.16 16.73
C ALA A 206 -1.49 -11.43 17.58
N SER A 207 -2.65 -12.00 17.93
CA SER A 207 -2.82 -13.31 18.53
C SER A 207 -3.96 -14.04 17.82
N ASP A 208 -4.22 -15.29 18.21
CA ASP A 208 -5.25 -16.13 17.58
C ASP A 208 -6.62 -15.47 17.52
N ASN A 209 -6.99 -14.60 18.47
CA ASN A 209 -8.31 -13.99 18.53
C ASN A 209 -8.31 -12.45 18.57
N SER A 210 -7.14 -11.80 18.62
CA SER A 210 -7.09 -10.35 18.76
C SER A 210 -5.92 -9.72 18.02
N VAL A 211 -6.06 -8.44 17.71
CA VAL A 211 -4.94 -7.62 17.24
C VAL A 211 -4.93 -6.28 17.95
N SER A 212 -3.74 -5.87 18.38
CA SER A 212 -3.54 -4.59 19.04
C SER A 212 -3.06 -3.52 18.07
N PHE A 213 -3.66 -2.34 18.16
CA PHE A 213 -3.30 -1.12 17.46
C PHE A 213 -3.12 0.01 18.47
N LYS A 214 -2.35 1.02 18.07
CA LYS A 214 -2.27 2.30 18.77
C LYS A 214 -2.47 3.44 17.80
N THR A 215 -2.92 4.59 18.28
CA THR A 215 -2.83 5.82 17.50
C THR A 215 -1.37 6.16 17.29
N THR A 216 -0.97 6.40 16.04
CA THR A 216 0.43 6.75 15.74
C THR A 216 0.81 8.06 16.46
N ALA A 217 2.04 8.10 16.99
CA ALA A 217 2.62 9.33 17.50
C ALA A 217 3.26 10.17 16.37
N ASN A 218 3.24 9.70 15.13
CA ASN A 218 3.83 10.37 13.98
C ASN A 218 3.01 11.60 13.58
N ARG A 219 3.51 12.78 13.96
CA ARG A 219 2.84 14.06 13.73
C ARG A 219 2.74 14.41 12.25
N GLU A 220 3.77 14.07 11.45
CA GLU A 220 3.77 14.34 10.01
C GLU A 220 2.68 13.51 9.34
N LEU A 221 2.60 12.22 9.65
CA LEU A 221 1.61 11.32 9.07
C LEU A 221 0.18 11.68 9.49
N ARG A 222 -0.04 12.03 10.76
CA ARG A 222 -1.34 12.52 11.24
C ARG A 222 -1.77 13.79 10.52
N LYS A 223 -0.86 14.75 10.35
CA LYS A 223 -1.13 16.01 9.64
C LYS A 223 -1.43 15.73 8.17
N LEU A 224 -0.65 14.87 7.55
CA LEU A 224 -0.84 14.47 6.16
C LEU A 224 -2.27 13.96 5.93
N PHE A 225 -2.69 12.94 6.68
CA PHE A 225 -4.03 12.39 6.53
C PHE A 225 -5.14 13.40 6.86
N SER A 226 -4.94 14.23 7.89
CA SER A 226 -5.91 15.27 8.27
C SER A 226 -6.13 16.31 7.16
N ASN A 227 -5.09 16.67 6.39
CA ASN A 227 -5.20 17.64 5.30
C ASN A 227 -6.12 17.15 4.16
N PHE A 228 -6.17 15.84 3.91
CA PHE A 228 -7.02 15.24 2.89
C PHE A 228 -8.41 14.87 3.40
N SER A 229 -8.58 14.85 4.72
CA SER A 229 -9.83 14.49 5.39
C SER A 229 -10.62 15.70 5.87
N ALA A 230 -10.08 16.91 5.69
CA ALA A 230 -10.77 18.16 5.98
C ALA A 230 -11.93 18.38 4.98
N ASN A 231 -12.99 19.03 5.47
CA ASN A 231 -14.10 19.51 4.64
C ASN A 231 -13.75 20.77 3.88
#